data_AF-A0A4Z1C770-F1
#
_entry.id   AF-A0A4Z1C770-F1
#
_cell.length_a   1.000
_cell.length_b   1.000
_cell.length_c   1.000
_cell.angle_alpha   90.00
_cell.angle_beta   90.00
_cell.angle_gamma   90.00
#
_symmetry.space_group_name_H-M   'P 1'
#
loop_
_entity.id
_entity.type
_entity.pdbx_description
1 polymer ?
#
loop_
_entity_poly.entity_id
_entity_poly.type
_entity_poly.pdbx_seq_one_letter_code
_entity_poly.pdbx_strand_id
1 'polypeptide(L)'
;MANSEGNFCSGLIPTLPETPLSGNIRIRIRKSIKQSGDFQLRSIFTCLALLTIWGCSSPPPVTSNTLSDKEIQSIYQRVENTYPDISADKEREVVKLAVRALENMVYVEGGTFQMGDWVIECQWDKSQGCRMDMDTSNDHVHEVKLSSFSISKYETTMGDFDLYRELQGKEPYREDWRESEELADLFHPRKPAWTKDWQETQDYCQWVGEFAGVEMDLPTEAQWEYAARSRGRWLIWATDNGEIDPGRNFPKDGDGFGETQKVGSYPPNPLGIYDMAANSKEWVSDWYSETYYSESPIKDPTGPSSADKKVLRGGFNGVSPDSSFTVSRTALPPNQKEYTRLLGFRCTTRAPK
;
A
#
# COMPACT_ATOMS: atom_id res chain seq x y z
N MET A 1 13.35 2.44 -46.20
CA MET A 1 12.41 3.20 -47.04
C MET A 1 11.30 2.27 -47.51
N ALA A 2 10.06 2.76 -47.46
CA ALA A 2 8.85 2.26 -48.13
C ALA A 2 8.21 0.95 -47.62
N ASN A 3 7.23 1.13 -46.73
CA ASN A 3 5.80 0.82 -46.88
C ASN A 3 5.38 -0.41 -47.71
N SER A 4 4.59 -1.28 -47.06
CA SER A 4 3.54 -2.06 -47.72
C SER A 4 2.19 -1.73 -47.09
N GLU A 5 1.34 -1.07 -47.88
CA GLU A 5 -0.13 -1.13 -47.82
C GLU A 5 -0.56 -2.61 -47.86
N GLY A 6 -1.60 -3.10 -47.18
CA GLY A 6 -2.96 -2.60 -47.13
C GLY A 6 -3.85 -3.67 -47.78
N ASN A 7 -4.67 -4.37 -46.99
CA ASN A 7 -5.79 -5.13 -47.52
C ASN A 7 -6.99 -5.09 -46.56
N PHE A 8 -8.09 -4.60 -47.12
CA PHE A 8 -9.42 -4.45 -46.54
C PHE A 8 -10.11 -5.82 -46.37
N CYS A 9 -10.98 -5.93 -45.36
CA CYS A 9 -12.31 -6.50 -45.56
C CYS A 9 -13.31 -5.96 -44.52
N SER A 10 -14.43 -5.51 -45.06
CA SER A 10 -15.60 -4.84 -44.52
C SER A 10 -16.55 -5.74 -43.72
N GLY A 11 -17.22 -5.17 -42.72
CA GLY A 11 -18.42 -5.75 -42.08
C GLY A 11 -19.25 -4.66 -41.40
N LEU A 12 -20.43 -4.38 -41.96
CA LEU A 12 -21.41 -3.35 -41.57
C LEU A 12 -22.13 -3.68 -40.25
N ILE A 13 -22.35 -2.66 -39.42
CA ILE A 13 -23.27 -2.66 -38.27
C ILE A 13 -24.54 -1.89 -38.67
N PRO A 14 -25.75 -2.45 -38.53
CA PRO A 14 -26.98 -1.66 -38.59
C PRO A 14 -27.41 -1.19 -37.19
N THR A 15 -27.80 0.07 -37.12
CA THR A 15 -28.39 0.77 -35.98
C THR A 15 -29.91 0.56 -35.91
N LEU A 16 -30.50 1.03 -34.79
CA LEU A 16 -31.89 1.48 -34.51
C LEU A 16 -32.62 0.67 -33.42
N PRO A 17 -33.64 1.23 -32.73
CA PRO A 17 -33.73 2.54 -32.09
C PRO A 17 -34.37 2.49 -30.66
N GLU A 18 -34.36 3.63 -29.96
CA GLU A 18 -35.03 3.88 -28.67
C GLU A 18 -36.57 4.03 -28.79
N THR A 19 -37.34 3.64 -27.76
CA THR A 19 -38.29 4.49 -26.99
C THR A 19 -39.17 3.67 -26.00
N PRO A 20 -39.79 4.30 -24.97
CA PRO A 20 -40.03 3.71 -23.65
C PRO A 20 -41.51 3.43 -23.35
N LEU A 21 -41.82 2.58 -22.36
CA LEU A 21 -43.14 2.57 -21.71
C LEU A 21 -43.07 2.22 -20.21
N SER A 22 -43.84 3.00 -19.47
CA SER A 22 -44.12 2.98 -18.04
C SER A 22 -45.04 1.83 -17.62
N GLY A 23 -44.92 1.37 -16.38
CA GLY A 23 -45.81 0.36 -15.81
C GLY A 23 -45.75 0.30 -14.29
N ASN A 24 -46.63 1.06 -13.62
CA ASN A 24 -46.88 0.99 -12.18
C ASN A 24 -47.53 -0.34 -11.79
N ILE A 25 -46.88 -1.13 -10.94
CA ILE A 25 -47.47 -2.34 -10.34
C ILE A 25 -47.91 -2.02 -8.90
N ARG A 26 -49.23 -1.90 -8.68
CA ARG A 26 -49.87 -1.88 -7.36
C ARG A 26 -50.34 -3.30 -7.01
N ILE A 27 -49.68 -3.96 -6.06
CA ILE A 27 -50.12 -5.25 -5.52
C ILE A 27 -51.12 -5.00 -4.37
N ARG A 28 -52.31 -5.57 -4.52
CA ARG A 28 -53.46 -5.44 -3.63
C ARG A 28 -53.60 -6.74 -2.82
N ILE A 29 -53.15 -6.78 -1.57
CA ILE A 29 -53.32 -7.96 -0.71
C ILE A 29 -54.68 -7.84 0.01
N ARG A 30 -55.60 -8.76 -0.30
CA ARG A 30 -56.90 -8.91 0.36
C ARG A 30 -56.72 -9.64 1.71
N LYS A 31 -57.32 -9.08 2.76
CA LYS A 31 -57.64 -9.75 4.02
C LYS A 31 -58.55 -10.96 3.75
N SER A 32 -58.30 -12.07 4.43
CA SER A 32 -59.34 -13.04 4.76
C SER A 32 -59.17 -13.48 6.21
N ILE A 33 -60.19 -13.14 7.00
CA ILE A 33 -60.38 -13.48 8.40
C ILE A 33 -61.21 -14.76 8.42
N LYS A 34 -60.79 -15.77 9.19
CA LYS A 34 -61.67 -16.87 9.59
C LYS A 34 -61.48 -17.14 11.09
N GLN A 35 -62.50 -16.78 11.85
CA GLN A 35 -62.70 -17.14 13.25
C GLN A 35 -63.16 -18.60 13.35
N SER A 36 -62.66 -19.31 14.36
CA SER A 36 -63.42 -20.34 15.09
C SER A 36 -62.66 -20.80 16.33
N GLY A 37 -63.33 -20.86 17.48
CA GLY A 37 -62.99 -21.79 18.56
C GLY A 37 -62.65 -21.15 19.91
N ASP A 38 -63.69 -20.90 20.69
CA ASP A 38 -63.65 -20.67 22.14
C ASP A 38 -63.17 -21.95 22.86
N PHE A 39 -62.13 -21.85 23.70
CA PHE A 39 -61.90 -22.81 24.79
C PHE A 39 -61.23 -22.09 25.96
N GLN A 40 -62.03 -21.80 26.97
CA GLN A 40 -61.58 -21.36 28.29
C GLN A 40 -60.79 -22.49 28.96
N LEU A 41 -59.60 -22.21 29.49
CA LEU A 41 -59.19 -22.69 30.82
C LEU A 41 -57.95 -21.92 31.33
N ARG A 42 -58.02 -21.58 32.62
CA ARG A 42 -57.10 -20.77 33.42
C ARG A 42 -55.66 -21.31 33.42
N SER A 43 -54.66 -20.44 33.31
CA SER A 43 -53.35 -20.60 33.98
C SER A 43 -52.53 -19.31 33.99
N ILE A 44 -52.35 -18.77 35.20
CA ILE A 44 -51.13 -18.18 35.79
C ILE A 44 -50.32 -17.22 34.89
N PHE A 45 -50.49 -15.93 35.17
CA PHE A 45 -49.52 -14.88 34.83
C PHE A 45 -48.20 -15.14 35.56
N THR A 46 -47.20 -15.61 34.83
CA THR A 46 -45.78 -15.44 35.20
C THR A 46 -45.12 -14.67 34.07
N CYS A 47 -45.11 -13.34 34.20
CA CYS A 47 -44.20 -12.48 33.45
C CYS A 47 -42.77 -12.78 33.92
N LEU A 48 -42.12 -13.79 33.34
CA LEU A 48 -40.66 -13.77 33.27
C LEU A 48 -40.29 -12.76 32.20
N ALA A 49 -40.07 -11.52 32.63
CA ALA A 49 -39.22 -10.61 31.90
C ALA A 49 -37.81 -11.21 31.90
N LEU A 50 -37.48 -11.99 30.86
CA LEU A 50 -36.11 -12.23 30.48
C LEU A 50 -35.55 -10.88 30.04
N LEU A 51 -35.04 -10.11 31.01
CA LEU A 51 -34.07 -9.06 30.78
C LEU A 51 -32.85 -9.76 30.18
N THR A 52 -32.83 -9.89 28.85
CA THR A 52 -31.57 -10.00 28.13
C THR A 52 -30.84 -8.70 28.42
N ILE A 53 -30.01 -8.72 29.45
CA ILE A 53 -28.96 -7.72 29.63
C ILE A 53 -28.13 -7.86 28.36
N TRP A 54 -28.43 -7.03 27.35
CA TRP A 54 -27.47 -6.64 26.35
C TRP A 54 -26.39 -5.92 27.13
N GLY A 55 -25.48 -6.69 27.73
CA GLY A 55 -24.24 -6.14 28.20
C GLY A 55 -23.62 -5.53 26.96
N CYS A 56 -23.51 -4.20 26.94
CA CYS A 56 -22.53 -3.53 26.09
C CYS A 56 -21.19 -4.13 26.49
N SER A 57 -20.81 -5.24 25.86
CA SER A 57 -19.47 -5.78 25.96
C SER A 57 -18.64 -4.79 25.15
N SER A 58 -18.02 -3.85 25.84
CA SER A 58 -17.04 -2.98 25.23
C SER A 58 -16.00 -3.86 24.53
N PRO A 59 -15.55 -3.48 23.33
CA PRO A 59 -14.53 -4.25 22.63
C PRO A 59 -13.31 -4.44 23.55
N PRO A 60 -12.66 -5.62 23.53
CA PRO A 60 -11.50 -5.84 24.39
C PRO A 60 -10.40 -4.83 24.04
N PRO A 61 -9.69 -4.29 25.04
CA PRO A 61 -8.68 -3.25 24.83
C PRO A 61 -7.59 -3.71 23.85
N VAL A 62 -7.04 -2.77 23.09
CA VAL A 62 -5.86 -3.03 22.26
C VAL A 62 -4.67 -3.26 23.17
N THR A 63 -3.89 -4.29 22.86
CA THR A 63 -2.67 -4.66 23.59
C THR A 63 -1.49 -4.63 22.63
N SER A 64 -0.28 -4.41 23.16
CA SER A 64 0.97 -4.40 22.41
C SER A 64 2.05 -5.08 23.24
N ASN A 65 3.00 -5.73 22.58
CA ASN A 65 4.17 -6.29 23.24
C ASN A 65 5.32 -5.28 23.37
N THR A 66 5.21 -4.12 22.71
CA THR A 66 6.30 -3.12 22.62
C THR A 66 5.89 -1.75 23.16
N LEU A 67 4.62 -1.36 23.01
CA LEU A 67 4.08 -0.12 23.55
C LEU A 67 3.54 -0.35 24.96
N SER A 68 3.81 0.59 25.85
CA SER A 68 3.22 0.63 27.18
C SER A 68 1.73 0.98 27.13
N ASP A 69 0.97 0.59 28.17
CA ASP A 69 -0.44 0.96 28.30
C ASP A 69 -0.65 2.47 28.19
N LYS A 70 0.27 3.28 28.74
CA LYS A 70 0.21 4.74 28.67
C LYS A 70 0.33 5.27 27.24
N GLU A 71 1.19 4.67 26.43
CA GLU A 71 1.31 5.03 25.01
C GLU A 71 0.03 4.66 24.26
N ILE A 72 -0.53 3.47 24.50
CA ILE A 72 -1.79 3.04 23.89
C ILE A 72 -2.93 3.98 24.28
N GLN A 73 -3.05 4.37 25.56
CA GLN A 73 -4.05 5.34 26.01
C GLN A 73 -3.86 6.72 25.35
N SER A 74 -2.62 7.12 25.08
CA SER A 74 -2.36 8.36 24.36
C SER A 74 -2.79 8.28 22.89
N ILE A 75 -2.71 7.10 22.26
CA ILE A 75 -3.26 6.85 20.92
C ILE A 75 -4.79 6.96 20.95
N TYR A 76 -5.45 6.29 21.90
CA TYR A 76 -6.91 6.42 22.09
C TYR A 76 -7.34 7.88 22.19
N GLN A 77 -6.69 8.66 23.06
CA GLN A 77 -7.04 10.08 23.24
C GLN A 77 -6.90 10.89 21.94
N ARG A 78 -5.87 10.61 21.13
CA ARG A 78 -5.70 11.28 19.83
C ARG A 78 -6.78 10.88 18.83
N VAL A 79 -7.18 9.61 18.81
CA VAL A 79 -8.29 9.14 17.96
C VAL A 79 -9.60 9.79 18.38
N GLU A 80 -9.94 9.79 19.67
CA GLU A 80 -11.15 10.42 20.21
C GLU A 80 -11.21 11.93 19.90
N ASN A 81 -10.07 12.62 20.01
CA ASN A 81 -9.99 14.06 19.71
C ASN A 81 -10.22 14.37 18.22
N THR A 82 -9.73 13.52 17.31
CA THR A 82 -9.90 13.72 15.86
C THR A 82 -11.26 13.22 15.36
N TYR A 83 -11.76 12.13 15.94
CA TYR A 83 -12.99 11.44 15.54
C TYR A 83 -13.90 11.19 16.75
N PRO A 84 -14.55 12.23 17.31
CA PRO A 84 -15.35 12.08 18.51
C PRO A 84 -16.65 11.28 18.31
N ASP A 85 -17.11 11.15 17.06
CA ASP A 85 -18.43 10.59 16.73
C ASP A 85 -18.38 9.18 16.11
N ILE A 86 -17.20 8.56 15.99
CA ILE A 86 -17.08 7.20 15.44
C ILE A 86 -17.47 6.14 16.47
N SER A 87 -17.86 4.95 16.00
CA SER A 87 -18.19 3.83 16.89
C SER A 87 -16.95 3.33 17.63
N ALA A 88 -17.15 2.73 18.82
CA ALA A 88 -16.06 2.13 19.60
C ALA A 88 -15.29 1.03 18.83
N ASP A 89 -15.97 0.31 17.93
CA ASP A 89 -15.32 -0.67 17.06
C ASP A 89 -14.38 0.02 16.05
N LYS A 90 -14.83 1.13 15.44
CA LYS A 90 -14.04 1.88 14.47
C LYS A 90 -12.87 2.59 15.14
N GLU A 91 -13.08 3.20 16.30
CA GLU A 91 -12.02 3.76 17.14
C GLU A 91 -10.94 2.71 17.40
N ARG A 92 -11.36 1.50 17.82
CA ARG A 92 -10.45 0.38 18.08
C ARG A 92 -9.68 -0.06 16.84
N GLU A 93 -10.28 -0.02 15.64
CA GLU A 93 -9.58 -0.32 14.39
C GLU A 93 -8.46 0.69 14.11
N VAL A 94 -8.72 1.98 14.30
CA VAL A 94 -7.72 3.05 14.13
C VAL A 94 -6.58 2.90 15.15
N VAL A 95 -6.92 2.64 16.42
CA VAL A 95 -5.91 2.41 17.47
C VAL A 95 -5.05 1.20 17.14
N LYS A 96 -5.64 0.09 16.68
CA LYS A 96 -4.87 -1.09 16.24
C LYS A 96 -3.95 -0.78 15.07
N LEU A 97 -4.39 0.04 14.13
CA LEU A 97 -3.57 0.48 13.01
C LEU A 97 -2.37 1.27 13.51
N ALA A 98 -2.58 2.30 14.33
CA ALA A 98 -1.50 3.13 14.85
C ALA A 98 -0.50 2.33 15.71
N VAL A 99 -0.97 1.42 16.56
CA VAL A 99 -0.11 0.51 17.34
C VAL A 99 0.72 -0.38 16.40
N ARG A 100 0.09 -1.04 15.42
CA ARG A 100 0.79 -1.88 14.45
C ARG A 100 1.79 -1.09 13.60
N ALA A 101 1.44 0.13 13.19
CA ALA A 101 2.34 0.98 12.42
C ALA A 101 3.61 1.30 13.20
N LEU A 102 3.49 1.56 14.50
CA LEU A 102 4.63 1.79 15.39
C LEU A 102 5.45 0.52 15.65
N GLU A 103 4.79 -0.63 15.83
CA GLU A 103 5.45 -1.94 15.98
C GLU A 103 6.21 -2.39 14.73
N ASN A 104 5.74 -1.98 13.55
CA ASN A 104 6.33 -2.33 12.27
C ASN A 104 7.45 -1.37 11.85
N MET A 105 7.79 -0.34 12.62
CA MET A 105 8.91 0.53 12.26
C MET A 105 10.25 -0.19 12.50
N VAL A 106 11.06 -0.29 11.44
CA VAL A 106 12.42 -0.80 11.50
C VAL A 106 13.36 0.39 11.66
N TYR A 107 14.09 0.44 12.77
CA TYR A 107 15.14 1.42 12.97
C TYR A 107 16.29 1.20 11.97
N VAL A 108 16.65 2.26 11.25
CA VAL A 108 17.77 2.29 10.31
C VAL A 108 18.79 3.30 10.82
N GLU A 109 19.91 2.78 11.31
CA GLU A 109 21.03 3.61 11.73
C GLU A 109 21.60 4.37 10.52
N GLY A 110 21.60 5.70 10.65
CA GLY A 110 22.13 6.62 9.65
C GLY A 110 23.62 6.39 9.37
N GLY A 111 24.11 7.03 8.31
CA GLY A 111 25.45 6.78 7.83
C GLY A 111 25.70 7.39 6.46
N THR A 112 26.87 7.10 5.92
CA THR A 112 27.26 7.55 4.59
C THR A 112 27.26 6.36 3.64
N PHE A 113 26.73 6.54 2.43
CA PHE A 113 26.82 5.56 1.36
C PHE A 113 26.97 6.23 0.00
N GLN A 114 27.33 5.42 -1.00
CA GLN A 114 27.42 5.83 -2.39
C GLN A 114 26.08 5.46 -3.06
N MET A 115 25.28 6.47 -3.38
CA MET A 115 23.96 6.33 -4.00
C MET A 115 24.07 6.35 -5.53
N GLY A 116 23.35 5.45 -6.20
CA GLY A 116 23.34 5.33 -7.67
C GLY A 116 24.00 4.07 -8.21
N ASP A 117 23.95 3.91 -9.54
CA ASP A 117 24.46 2.74 -10.26
C ASP A 117 25.99 2.75 -10.26
N TRP A 118 26.58 1.84 -9.49
CA TRP A 118 28.03 1.72 -9.36
C TRP A 118 28.73 0.95 -10.47
N VAL A 119 27.98 0.48 -11.47
CA VAL A 119 28.45 -0.35 -12.57
C VAL A 119 29.00 -1.69 -12.07
N ILE A 120 28.42 -2.78 -12.55
CA ILE A 120 28.85 -4.15 -12.19
C ILE A 120 29.74 -4.73 -13.29
N GLU A 121 30.48 -5.79 -12.99
CA GLU A 121 31.23 -6.53 -14.01
C GLU A 121 30.26 -7.21 -14.99
N CYS A 122 30.42 -7.00 -16.30
CA CYS A 122 29.58 -7.68 -17.29
C CYS A 122 29.80 -9.19 -17.23
N GLN A 123 28.72 -9.98 -17.23
CA GLN A 123 28.82 -11.45 -17.27
C GLN A 123 29.50 -11.97 -18.55
N TRP A 124 29.39 -11.22 -19.66
CA TRP A 124 29.86 -11.60 -21.00
C TRP A 124 31.20 -10.96 -21.40
N ASP A 125 31.63 -9.90 -20.72
CA ASP A 125 32.94 -9.28 -20.90
C ASP A 125 33.45 -8.69 -19.58
N LYS A 126 34.26 -9.46 -18.86
CA LYS A 126 34.83 -9.09 -17.57
C LYS A 126 35.78 -7.88 -17.63
N SER A 127 36.19 -7.46 -18.83
CA SER A 127 37.01 -6.25 -19.02
C SER A 127 36.18 -4.96 -19.11
N GLN A 128 34.85 -5.09 -19.16
CA GLN A 128 33.91 -3.97 -19.23
C GLN A 128 32.98 -3.93 -18.01
N GLY A 129 32.60 -2.70 -17.65
CA GLY A 129 31.53 -2.45 -16.70
C GLY A 129 30.18 -2.43 -17.40
N CYS A 130 29.19 -3.13 -16.84
CA CYS A 130 27.80 -3.11 -17.23
C CYS A 130 26.99 -2.30 -16.24
N ARG A 131 26.17 -1.40 -16.76
CA ARG A 131 25.10 -0.78 -15.97
C ARG A 131 24.11 -1.85 -15.57
N MET A 132 23.53 -1.69 -14.39
CA MET A 132 22.50 -2.60 -13.93
C MET A 132 21.24 -2.42 -14.78
N ASP A 133 20.81 -1.19 -14.99
CA ASP A 133 19.67 -0.88 -15.84
C ASP A 133 20.04 -0.03 -17.07
N MET A 134 19.04 0.22 -17.93
CA MET A 134 19.18 1.02 -19.15
C MET A 134 18.93 2.51 -18.91
N ASP A 135 18.52 2.89 -17.70
CA ASP A 135 18.33 4.28 -17.31
C ASP A 135 19.70 4.90 -17.05
N THR A 136 19.83 6.21 -17.27
CA THR A 136 21.10 6.94 -17.09
C THR A 136 21.02 7.99 -16.00
N SER A 137 19.82 8.22 -15.44
CA SER A 137 19.56 9.22 -14.39
C SER A 137 20.12 8.83 -13.03
N ASN A 138 20.57 7.59 -12.88
CA ASN A 138 21.25 7.05 -11.70
C ASN A 138 22.74 6.75 -11.92
N ASP A 139 23.30 7.03 -13.11
CA ASP A 139 24.71 6.76 -13.47
C ASP A 139 25.71 7.58 -12.63
N HIS A 140 25.29 8.71 -12.08
CA HIS A 140 26.16 9.55 -11.26
C HIS A 140 26.16 9.06 -9.81
N VAL A 141 27.06 8.13 -9.51
CA VAL A 141 27.33 7.71 -8.13
C VAL A 141 27.83 8.90 -7.32
N HIS A 142 27.17 9.18 -6.21
CA HIS A 142 27.51 10.30 -5.34
C HIS A 142 27.39 9.92 -3.87
N GLU A 143 28.11 10.64 -3.02
CA GLU A 143 28.05 10.45 -1.57
C GLU A 143 26.76 11.04 -1.00
N VAL A 144 26.05 10.24 -0.22
CA VAL A 144 24.91 10.66 0.59
C VAL A 144 25.14 10.27 2.04
N LYS A 145 24.86 11.21 2.94
CA LYS A 145 24.89 11.04 4.39
C LYS A 145 23.49 11.23 4.97
N LEU A 146 22.94 10.16 5.51
CA LEU A 146 21.62 10.15 6.14
C LEU A 146 21.72 10.22 7.66
N SER A 147 20.84 11.02 8.24
CA SER A 147 20.44 10.92 9.64
C SER A 147 19.73 9.58 9.89
N SER A 148 19.73 9.09 11.13
CA SER A 148 18.97 7.86 11.45
C SER A 148 17.47 8.13 11.32
N PHE A 149 16.73 7.10 10.90
CA PHE A 149 15.29 7.15 10.70
C PHE A 149 14.69 5.77 10.98
N SER A 150 13.37 5.65 10.97
CA SER A 150 12.72 4.35 10.90
C SER A 150 11.88 4.24 9.64
N ILE A 151 11.77 3.05 9.08
CA ILE A 151 10.96 2.77 7.89
C ILE A 151 10.04 1.59 8.15
N SER A 152 8.82 1.64 7.64
CA SER A 152 7.87 0.55 7.77
C SER A 152 8.47 -0.74 7.18
N LYS A 153 8.42 -1.79 7.99
CA LYS A 153 8.81 -3.16 7.66
C LYS A 153 8.16 -3.68 6.39
N TYR A 154 6.92 -3.27 6.15
CA TYR A 154 6.08 -3.69 5.03
C TYR A 154 5.58 -2.48 4.23
N GLU A 155 5.19 -2.73 2.98
CA GLU A 155 4.32 -1.83 2.21
C GLU A 155 3.01 -1.58 2.97
N THR A 156 2.40 -0.40 2.77
CA THR A 156 1.07 -0.10 3.31
C THR A 156 0.06 -1.08 2.76
N THR A 157 -0.71 -1.71 3.64
CA THR A 157 -1.64 -2.77 3.24
C THR A 157 -2.99 -2.21 2.78
N MET A 158 -3.66 -2.97 1.92
CA MET A 158 -5.00 -2.70 1.39
C MET A 158 -6.00 -2.40 2.51
N GLY A 159 -6.02 -3.21 3.56
CA GLY A 159 -6.96 -3.05 4.67
C GLY A 159 -6.71 -1.77 5.48
N ASP A 160 -5.44 -1.40 5.67
CA ASP A 160 -5.09 -0.20 6.41
C ASP A 160 -5.45 1.07 5.61
N PHE A 161 -5.22 1.01 4.30
CA PHE A 161 -5.57 2.10 3.41
C PHE A 161 -7.08 2.22 3.20
N ASP A 162 -7.82 1.10 3.13
CA ASP A 162 -9.28 1.09 3.07
C ASP A 162 -9.89 1.75 4.34
N LEU A 163 -9.35 1.46 5.53
CA LEU A 163 -9.79 2.10 6.78
C LEU A 163 -9.55 3.62 6.76
N TYR A 164 -8.37 4.06 6.29
CA TYR A 164 -8.09 5.48 6.10
C TYR A 164 -9.12 6.12 5.18
N ARG A 165 -9.36 5.53 4.00
CA ARG A 165 -10.31 6.06 3.00
C ARG A 165 -11.72 6.16 3.55
N GLU A 166 -12.19 5.13 4.25
CA GLU A 166 -13.51 5.12 4.89
C GLU A 166 -13.67 6.32 5.83
N LEU A 167 -12.66 6.60 6.65
CA LEU A 167 -12.66 7.75 7.56
C LEU A 167 -12.49 9.11 6.87
N GLN A 168 -12.06 9.13 5.62
CA GLN A 168 -12.13 10.31 4.75
C GLN A 168 -13.46 10.42 3.99
N GLY A 169 -14.43 9.55 4.27
CA GLY A 169 -15.72 9.50 3.56
C GLY A 169 -15.60 9.07 2.10
N LYS A 170 -14.56 8.28 1.78
CA LYS A 170 -14.32 7.75 0.43
C LYS A 170 -14.72 6.30 0.35
N GLU A 171 -15.44 5.95 -0.71
CA GLU A 171 -15.74 4.55 -1.03
C GLU A 171 -14.46 3.75 -1.35
N PRO A 172 -14.46 2.44 -1.10
CA PRO A 172 -13.43 1.54 -1.60
C PRO A 172 -13.28 1.71 -3.10
N TYR A 173 -12.04 1.87 -3.57
CA TYR A 173 -11.85 1.88 -5.02
C TYR A 173 -12.18 0.49 -5.57
N ARG A 174 -12.82 0.50 -6.74
CA ARG A 174 -13.10 -0.70 -7.51
C ARG A 174 -14.02 -1.69 -6.80
N GLU A 175 -15.05 -1.15 -6.13
CA GLU A 175 -16.11 -1.92 -5.47
C GLU A 175 -16.69 -3.01 -6.37
N ASP A 176 -16.89 -2.71 -7.66
CA ASP A 176 -17.36 -3.64 -8.68
C ASP A 176 -16.45 -4.88 -8.84
N TRP A 177 -15.15 -4.76 -8.60
CA TRP A 177 -14.21 -5.88 -8.67
C TRP A 177 -14.09 -6.62 -7.33
N ARG A 178 -14.41 -5.96 -6.21
CA ARG A 178 -14.34 -6.57 -4.87
C ARG A 178 -15.45 -7.59 -4.63
N GLU A 179 -16.59 -7.43 -5.30
CA GLU A 179 -17.72 -8.38 -5.24
C GLU A 179 -17.55 -9.59 -6.17
N SER A 180 -16.57 -9.55 -7.09
CA SER A 180 -16.30 -10.65 -8.02
C SER A 180 -15.56 -11.79 -7.34
N GLU A 181 -16.06 -13.02 -7.45
CA GLU A 181 -15.38 -14.22 -6.93
C GLU A 181 -13.98 -14.41 -7.53
N GLU A 182 -13.76 -13.98 -8.77
CA GLU A 182 -12.49 -14.14 -9.48
C GLU A 182 -11.47 -13.07 -9.10
N LEU A 183 -11.92 -11.86 -8.74
CA LEU A 183 -11.06 -10.69 -8.55
C LEU A 183 -10.93 -10.26 -7.08
N ALA A 184 -11.76 -10.79 -6.17
CA ALA A 184 -11.77 -10.42 -4.75
C ALA A 184 -10.40 -10.59 -4.07
N ASP A 185 -9.60 -11.59 -4.44
CA ASP A 185 -8.26 -11.80 -3.85
C ASP A 185 -7.28 -10.67 -4.19
N LEU A 186 -7.51 -9.91 -5.27
CA LEU A 186 -6.70 -8.71 -5.57
C LEU A 186 -6.81 -7.64 -4.48
N PHE A 187 -7.90 -7.65 -3.71
CA PHE A 187 -8.20 -6.73 -2.62
C PHE A 187 -8.04 -7.36 -1.24
N HIS A 188 -7.32 -8.48 -1.14
CA HIS A 188 -7.06 -9.12 0.14
C HIS A 188 -6.42 -8.10 1.12
N PRO A 189 -6.90 -7.93 2.36
CA PRO A 189 -6.49 -6.83 3.25
C PRO A 189 -4.98 -6.75 3.54
N ARG A 190 -4.26 -7.86 3.43
CA ARG A 190 -2.78 -7.91 3.59
C ARG A 190 -1.97 -7.74 2.30
N LYS A 191 -2.56 -7.52 1.13
CA LYS A 191 -1.82 -7.14 -0.08
C LYS A 191 -1.48 -5.65 -0.04
N PRO A 192 -0.49 -5.17 -0.80
CA PRO A 192 -0.20 -3.74 -0.91
C PRO A 192 -1.41 -2.96 -1.39
N ALA A 193 -1.63 -1.79 -0.79
CA ALA A 193 -2.64 -0.86 -1.26
C ALA A 193 -2.27 -0.32 -2.64
N TRP A 194 -3.26 -0.26 -3.53
CA TRP A 194 -3.09 0.39 -4.83
C TRP A 194 -3.12 1.89 -4.64
N THR A 195 -2.40 2.59 -5.52
CA THR A 195 -2.28 4.04 -5.46
C THR A 195 -2.76 4.68 -6.75
N LYS A 196 -3.37 5.86 -6.62
CA LYS A 196 -3.77 6.71 -7.74
C LYS A 196 -3.07 8.06 -7.66
N ASP A 197 -3.18 8.71 -6.51
CA ASP A 197 -2.62 10.03 -6.29
C ASP A 197 -1.48 9.93 -5.27
N TRP A 198 -0.29 10.43 -5.62
CA TRP A 198 0.88 10.45 -4.74
C TRP A 198 0.57 11.18 -3.43
N GLN A 199 -0.19 12.29 -3.50
CA GLN A 199 -0.57 13.05 -2.31
C GLN A 199 -1.39 12.20 -1.33
N GLU A 200 -2.27 11.34 -1.82
CA GLU A 200 -3.09 10.47 -0.94
C GLU A 200 -2.22 9.49 -0.14
N THR A 201 -1.09 9.06 -0.70
CA THR A 201 -0.13 8.19 -0.02
C THR A 201 0.65 8.92 1.08
N GLN A 202 1.03 10.18 0.82
CA GLN A 202 1.65 11.05 1.82
C GLN A 202 0.67 11.40 2.93
N ASP A 203 -0.56 11.79 2.58
CA ASP A 203 -1.62 12.12 3.53
C ASP A 203 -1.93 10.93 4.44
N TYR A 204 -1.95 9.70 3.92
CA TYR A 204 -2.07 8.49 4.74
C TYR A 204 -0.95 8.39 5.77
N CYS A 205 0.31 8.55 5.36
CA CYS A 205 1.43 8.43 6.31
C CYS A 205 1.32 9.49 7.41
N GLN A 206 1.00 10.73 7.05
CA GLN A 206 0.80 11.82 8.01
C GLN A 206 -0.38 11.54 8.95
N TRP A 207 -1.51 11.06 8.42
CA TRP A 207 -2.69 10.67 9.17
C TRP A 207 -2.38 9.57 10.21
N VAL A 208 -1.62 8.54 9.85
CA VAL A 208 -1.16 7.53 10.82
C VAL A 208 -0.23 8.16 11.87
N GLY A 209 0.66 9.06 11.44
CA GLY A 209 1.58 9.80 12.31
C GLY A 209 0.87 10.62 13.39
N GLU A 210 -0.26 11.26 13.06
CA GLU A 210 -1.09 11.99 14.00
C GLU A 210 -1.52 11.11 15.18
N PHE A 211 -2.10 9.93 14.91
CA PHE A 211 -2.51 9.00 15.98
C PHE A 211 -1.34 8.32 16.66
N ALA A 212 -0.29 8.02 15.93
CA ALA A 212 0.93 7.43 16.47
C ALA A 212 1.69 8.42 17.37
N GLY A 213 1.46 9.73 17.22
CA GLY A 213 2.16 10.79 17.96
C GLY A 213 3.60 10.98 17.49
N VAL A 214 3.90 10.68 16.23
CA VAL A 214 5.24 10.80 15.62
C VAL A 214 5.11 11.39 14.22
N GLU A 215 6.12 12.14 13.77
CA GLU A 215 6.17 12.64 12.40
C GLU A 215 6.39 11.47 11.43
N MET A 216 5.33 11.08 10.71
CA MET A 216 5.37 10.09 9.64
C MET A 216 5.21 10.74 8.26
N ASP A 217 5.96 10.22 7.29
CA ASP A 217 5.92 10.66 5.89
C ASP A 217 6.36 9.51 4.96
N LEU A 218 6.30 9.70 3.64
CA LEU A 218 6.99 8.83 2.69
C LEU A 218 8.52 8.90 2.90
N PRO A 219 9.27 7.82 2.64
CA PRO A 219 10.73 7.88 2.63
C PRO A 219 11.20 8.87 1.57
N THR A 220 12.35 9.53 1.81
CA THR A 220 13.09 10.10 0.69
C THR A 220 13.63 8.99 -0.20
N GLU A 221 13.94 9.30 -1.44
CA GLU A 221 14.55 8.33 -2.34
C GLU A 221 15.87 7.78 -1.81
N ALA A 222 16.67 8.64 -1.19
CA ALA A 222 17.92 8.26 -0.55
C ALA A 222 17.68 7.34 0.66
N GLN A 223 16.67 7.65 1.49
CA GLN A 223 16.27 6.77 2.60
C GLN A 223 15.84 5.40 2.08
N TRP A 224 15.05 5.36 1.01
CA TRP A 224 14.60 4.12 0.40
C TRP A 224 15.77 3.28 -0.11
N GLU A 225 16.69 3.87 -0.88
CA GLU A 225 17.86 3.13 -1.42
C GLU A 225 18.78 2.65 -0.30
N TYR A 226 19.08 3.50 0.68
CA TYR A 226 19.92 3.15 1.81
C TYR A 226 19.34 1.98 2.61
N ALA A 227 18.02 1.99 2.85
CA ALA A 227 17.31 0.90 3.51
C ALA A 227 17.29 -0.37 2.65
N ALA A 228 16.99 -0.27 1.35
CA ALA A 228 16.99 -1.39 0.40
C ALA A 228 18.35 -2.09 0.37
N ARG A 229 19.42 -1.30 0.39
CA ARG A 229 20.82 -1.73 0.39
C ARG A 229 21.36 -2.07 1.78
N SER A 230 20.49 -2.23 2.78
CA SER A 230 20.87 -2.59 4.14
C SER A 230 21.99 -1.71 4.70
N ARG A 231 21.73 -0.40 4.72
CA ARG A 231 22.66 0.66 5.09
C ARG A 231 23.75 0.90 4.03
N GLY A 232 23.34 0.91 2.76
CA GLY A 232 24.20 1.32 1.65
C GLY A 232 25.25 0.29 1.19
N ARG A 233 25.10 -0.99 1.57
CA ARG A 233 25.93 -2.08 1.03
C ARG A 233 25.75 -2.20 -0.49
N TRP A 234 26.72 -2.78 -1.19
CA TRP A 234 26.64 -3.04 -2.64
C TRP A 234 25.75 -4.26 -2.93
N LEU A 235 24.45 -4.14 -2.66
CA LEU A 235 23.44 -5.17 -2.93
C LEU A 235 22.70 -4.82 -4.20
N ILE A 236 22.81 -5.68 -5.23
CA ILE A 236 22.13 -5.49 -6.51
C ILE A 236 20.61 -5.55 -6.32
N TRP A 237 20.13 -6.55 -5.59
CA TRP A 237 18.71 -6.69 -5.20
C TRP A 237 18.54 -6.55 -3.68
N ALA A 238 17.40 -6.00 -3.27
CA ALA A 238 17.06 -5.76 -1.86
C ALA A 238 16.56 -7.04 -1.13
N THR A 239 17.27 -8.14 -1.29
CA THR A 239 16.95 -9.45 -0.69
C THR A 239 17.90 -9.77 0.47
N ASP A 240 17.68 -10.89 1.16
CA ASP A 240 18.50 -11.32 2.30
C ASP A 240 19.96 -11.63 1.91
N ASN A 241 20.18 -12.13 0.69
CA ASN A 241 21.50 -12.49 0.17
C ASN A 241 21.97 -11.60 -0.99
N GLY A 242 21.15 -10.67 -1.47
CA GLY A 242 21.48 -9.82 -2.61
C GLY A 242 21.34 -10.51 -3.97
N GLU A 243 20.69 -11.68 -4.03
CA GLU A 243 20.33 -12.43 -5.24
C GLU A 243 18.80 -12.46 -5.39
N ILE A 244 18.29 -12.75 -6.59
CA ILE A 244 16.85 -12.80 -6.87
C ILE A 244 16.46 -14.12 -7.55
N ASP A 245 15.58 -14.87 -6.89
CA ASP A 245 15.14 -16.19 -7.34
C ASP A 245 13.59 -16.28 -7.42
N PRO A 246 13.03 -16.69 -8.57
CA PRO A 246 11.60 -16.99 -8.67
C PRO A 246 11.17 -18.07 -7.66
N GLY A 247 10.05 -17.85 -6.98
CA GLY A 247 9.50 -18.71 -5.92
C GLY A 247 10.11 -18.46 -4.52
N ARG A 248 11.22 -17.72 -4.43
CA ARG A 248 11.86 -17.37 -3.16
C ARG A 248 11.73 -15.89 -2.83
N ASN A 249 11.78 -15.02 -3.83
CA ASN A 249 11.69 -13.56 -3.65
C ASN A 249 10.42 -12.96 -4.27
N PHE A 250 9.81 -13.67 -5.23
CA PHE A 250 8.57 -13.30 -5.89
C PHE A 250 7.91 -14.57 -6.47
N PRO A 251 6.63 -14.54 -6.89
CA PRO A 251 5.96 -15.74 -7.41
C PRO A 251 6.62 -16.29 -8.68
N LYS A 252 6.69 -17.62 -8.80
CA LYS A 252 7.11 -18.28 -10.04
C LYS A 252 6.01 -18.22 -11.11
N ASP A 253 6.38 -18.46 -12.37
CA ASP A 253 5.43 -18.58 -13.48
C ASP A 253 4.29 -19.56 -13.15
N GLY A 254 3.05 -19.12 -13.41
CA GLY A 254 1.85 -19.90 -13.15
C GLY A 254 1.38 -19.96 -11.68
N ASP A 255 2.07 -19.31 -10.75
CA ASP A 255 1.75 -19.31 -9.31
C ASP A 255 1.45 -17.89 -8.78
N GLY A 256 0.67 -17.11 -9.54
CA GLY A 256 0.42 -15.69 -9.23
C GLY A 256 1.49 -14.73 -9.76
N PHE A 257 2.25 -15.15 -10.77
CA PHE A 257 3.16 -14.28 -11.51
C PHE A 257 2.45 -13.03 -12.04
N GLY A 258 3.07 -11.86 -11.91
CA GLY A 258 2.47 -10.60 -12.33
C GLY A 258 1.50 -9.98 -11.32
N GLU A 259 1.16 -10.67 -10.22
CA GLU A 259 0.24 -10.19 -9.19
C GLU A 259 0.93 -9.96 -7.85
N THR A 260 0.46 -8.96 -7.11
CA THR A 260 0.94 -8.68 -5.75
C THR A 260 0.57 -9.82 -4.80
N GLN A 261 1.46 -10.07 -3.85
CA GLN A 261 1.31 -11.05 -2.78
C GLN A 261 1.04 -10.33 -1.46
N LYS A 262 0.63 -11.10 -0.45
CA LYS A 262 0.48 -10.56 0.91
C LYS A 262 1.85 -10.04 1.36
N VAL A 263 1.90 -8.88 1.99
CA VAL A 263 3.17 -8.31 2.47
C VAL A 263 3.89 -9.31 3.38
N GLY A 264 5.21 -9.37 3.25
CA GLY A 264 6.04 -10.28 4.02
C GLY A 264 5.95 -11.76 3.64
N SER A 265 5.50 -12.08 2.43
CA SER A 265 5.43 -13.48 1.96
C SER A 265 6.81 -14.09 1.66
N TYR A 266 7.81 -13.25 1.41
CA TYR A 266 9.17 -13.66 1.04
C TYR A 266 10.19 -13.18 2.09
N PRO A 267 11.44 -13.71 2.10
CA PRO A 267 12.46 -13.29 3.05
C PRO A 267 12.78 -11.78 2.95
N PRO A 268 13.01 -11.10 4.08
CA PRO A 268 13.37 -9.68 4.09
C PRO A 268 14.83 -9.46 3.72
N ASN A 269 15.21 -8.21 3.48
CA ASN A 269 16.62 -7.84 3.44
C ASN A 269 17.30 -7.99 4.83
N PRO A 270 18.64 -7.87 4.94
CA PRO A 270 19.35 -7.97 6.22
C PRO A 270 18.89 -7.03 7.36
N LEU A 271 18.16 -5.95 7.07
CA LEU A 271 17.55 -5.08 8.10
C LEU A 271 16.19 -5.60 8.58
N GLY A 272 15.65 -6.66 8.00
CA GLY A 272 14.32 -7.16 8.31
C GLY A 272 13.21 -6.41 7.59
N ILE A 273 13.52 -5.66 6.53
CA ILE A 273 12.55 -4.93 5.71
C ILE A 273 12.15 -5.82 4.52
N TYR A 274 10.85 -6.00 4.34
CA TYR A 274 10.29 -6.93 3.38
C TYR A 274 9.92 -6.24 2.06
N ASP A 275 9.83 -7.04 1.01
CA ASP A 275 9.25 -6.67 -0.29
C ASP A 275 9.99 -5.54 -1.05
N MET A 276 11.14 -5.04 -0.55
CA MET A 276 11.90 -3.95 -1.19
C MET A 276 12.41 -4.27 -2.60
N ALA A 277 12.49 -5.56 -2.98
CA ALA A 277 12.94 -5.99 -4.30
C ALA A 277 11.79 -6.31 -5.26
N ALA A 278 10.54 -6.45 -4.79
CA ALA A 278 9.44 -6.96 -5.62
C ALA A 278 8.08 -6.51 -5.06
N ASN A 279 7.02 -7.29 -5.31
CA ASN A 279 5.66 -7.02 -4.90
C ASN A 279 5.05 -5.79 -5.59
N SER A 280 5.25 -4.58 -5.06
CA SER A 280 4.80 -3.33 -5.68
C SER A 280 5.92 -2.30 -5.76
N LYS A 281 5.85 -1.47 -6.79
CA LYS A 281 6.76 -0.35 -6.97
C LYS A 281 6.29 0.81 -6.10
N GLU A 282 7.20 1.44 -5.36
CA GLU A 282 6.85 2.29 -4.23
C GLU A 282 7.07 3.78 -4.50
N TRP A 283 6.07 4.60 -4.19
CA TRP A 283 6.23 6.05 -4.14
C TRP A 283 7.18 6.46 -3.02
N VAL A 284 8.04 7.43 -3.34
CA VAL A 284 8.91 8.13 -2.37
C VAL A 284 8.61 9.63 -2.38
N SER A 285 9.17 10.38 -1.44
CA SER A 285 8.83 11.80 -1.24
C SER A 285 9.23 12.70 -2.42
N ASP A 286 10.28 12.29 -3.13
CA ASP A 286 11.08 13.13 -4.00
C ASP A 286 10.39 13.42 -5.33
N TRP A 287 10.56 14.65 -5.80
CA TRP A 287 10.33 14.98 -7.20
C TRP A 287 11.42 14.35 -8.06
N TYR A 288 11.08 13.95 -9.29
CA TYR A 288 12.04 13.36 -10.20
C TYR A 288 12.76 14.43 -11.03
N SER A 289 14.09 14.34 -11.07
CA SER A 289 14.91 15.00 -12.08
C SER A 289 16.01 14.03 -12.54
N GLU A 290 16.21 13.98 -13.86
CA GLU A 290 17.22 13.14 -14.50
C GLU A 290 18.65 13.54 -14.10
N THR A 291 18.90 14.84 -13.83
CA THR A 291 20.23 15.35 -13.45
C THR A 291 20.46 15.39 -11.95
N TYR A 292 19.45 15.08 -11.12
CA TYR A 292 19.48 15.37 -9.69
C TYR A 292 20.71 14.79 -8.98
N TYR A 293 21.15 13.59 -9.34
CA TYR A 293 22.30 12.95 -8.68
C TYR A 293 23.59 13.79 -8.82
N SER A 294 23.78 14.49 -9.94
CA SER A 294 24.95 15.37 -10.14
C SER A 294 24.90 16.67 -9.34
N GLU A 295 23.72 17.02 -8.80
CA GLU A 295 23.44 18.25 -8.07
C GLU A 295 23.05 17.97 -6.60
N SER A 296 23.02 16.70 -6.21
CA SER A 296 22.47 16.21 -4.94
C SER A 296 23.29 16.72 -3.76
N PRO A 297 22.67 17.32 -2.73
CA PRO A 297 23.37 17.66 -1.51
C PRO A 297 23.76 16.38 -0.75
N ILE A 298 24.92 16.40 -0.10
CA ILE A 298 25.42 15.24 0.64
C ILE A 298 24.48 14.86 1.79
N LYS A 299 24.00 15.83 2.58
CA LYS A 299 23.25 15.54 3.81
C LYS A 299 21.76 15.50 3.56
N ASP A 300 21.12 14.38 3.89
CA ASP A 300 19.67 14.18 3.90
C ASP A 300 18.97 14.75 2.64
N PRO A 301 19.35 14.32 1.41
CA PRO A 301 18.75 14.82 0.19
C PRO A 301 17.26 14.45 0.08
N THR A 302 16.49 15.37 -0.49
CA THR A 302 15.02 15.30 -0.59
C THR A 302 14.50 15.52 -2.02
N GLY A 303 15.36 15.38 -3.02
CA GLY A 303 15.04 15.68 -4.41
C GLY A 303 15.07 17.18 -4.73
N PRO A 304 14.75 17.56 -5.98
CA PRO A 304 14.51 18.95 -6.35
C PRO A 304 13.22 19.46 -5.69
N SER A 305 13.10 20.78 -5.54
CA SER A 305 11.93 21.40 -4.88
C SER A 305 10.60 21.21 -5.64
N SER A 306 10.66 20.99 -6.95
CA SER A 306 9.49 20.81 -7.82
C SER A 306 9.87 20.11 -9.13
N ALA A 307 8.98 19.29 -9.68
CA ALA A 307 9.05 18.74 -11.03
C ALA A 307 7.66 18.27 -11.49
N ASP A 308 7.57 17.68 -12.69
CA ASP A 308 6.31 17.17 -13.25
C ASP A 308 5.97 15.74 -12.78
N LYS A 309 6.94 15.02 -12.20
CA LYS A 309 6.82 13.61 -11.83
C LYS A 309 7.42 13.33 -10.46
N LYS A 310 6.85 12.37 -9.74
CA LYS A 310 7.36 11.85 -8.48
C LYS A 310 8.14 10.56 -8.72
N VAL A 311 9.14 10.32 -7.87
CA VAL A 311 10.00 9.14 -7.98
C VAL A 311 9.26 7.89 -7.48
N LEU A 312 9.55 6.78 -8.15
CA LEU A 312 9.15 5.42 -7.82
C LEU A 312 10.39 4.52 -7.70
N ARG A 313 10.43 3.70 -6.66
CA ARG A 313 11.54 2.78 -6.36
C ARG A 313 11.08 1.34 -6.23
N GLY A 314 12.02 0.41 -6.33
CA GLY A 314 11.75 -1.03 -6.27
C GLY A 314 11.18 -1.61 -7.55
N GLY A 315 10.93 -2.91 -7.50
CA GLY A 315 10.32 -3.69 -8.58
C GLY A 315 8.84 -3.97 -8.31
N PHE A 316 8.23 -4.76 -9.18
CA PHE A 316 6.93 -5.37 -8.91
C PHE A 316 6.95 -6.83 -9.36
N ASN A 317 5.99 -7.64 -8.90
CA ASN A 317 5.97 -9.04 -9.30
C ASN A 317 5.74 -9.20 -10.80
N GLY A 318 6.50 -10.09 -11.43
CA GLY A 318 6.29 -10.48 -12.83
C GLY A 318 6.98 -9.60 -13.89
N VAL A 319 7.85 -8.68 -13.49
CA VAL A 319 8.84 -8.08 -14.41
C VAL A 319 10.18 -8.79 -14.33
N SER A 320 11.02 -8.54 -15.35
CA SER A 320 12.41 -9.02 -15.35
C SER A 320 13.10 -8.64 -14.02
N PRO A 321 13.89 -9.56 -13.43
CA PRO A 321 14.88 -9.24 -12.39
C PRO A 321 15.60 -7.91 -12.60
N ASP A 322 15.79 -7.51 -13.86
CA ASP A 322 16.48 -6.30 -14.30
C ASP A 322 15.76 -4.98 -13.99
N SER A 323 14.54 -5.03 -13.45
CA SER A 323 13.78 -3.83 -13.05
C SER A 323 13.61 -3.70 -11.53
N SER A 324 14.22 -4.63 -10.79
CA SER A 324 14.11 -4.78 -9.35
C SER A 324 15.40 -4.38 -8.61
N PHE A 325 16.31 -3.70 -9.29
CA PHE A 325 17.59 -3.30 -8.70
C PHE A 325 17.39 -2.23 -7.62
N THR A 326 18.25 -2.27 -6.61
CA THR A 326 18.27 -1.26 -5.56
C THR A 326 18.55 0.14 -6.09
N VAL A 327 19.17 0.28 -7.27
CA VAL A 327 19.51 1.56 -7.90
C VAL A 327 18.45 2.04 -8.90
N SER A 328 17.53 1.18 -9.34
CA SER A 328 16.59 1.50 -10.43
C SER A 328 15.50 2.48 -10.00
N ARG A 329 15.51 3.65 -10.60
CA ARG A 329 14.54 4.72 -10.36
C ARG A 329 13.67 4.88 -11.58
N THR A 330 12.38 5.09 -11.34
CA THR A 330 11.41 5.45 -12.39
C THR A 330 10.55 6.60 -11.90
N ALA A 331 9.75 7.20 -12.76
CA ALA A 331 8.91 8.32 -12.35
C ALA A 331 7.60 8.38 -13.13
N LEU A 332 6.54 8.77 -12.43
CA LEU A 332 5.21 8.99 -12.97
C LEU A 332 4.68 10.36 -12.52
N PRO A 333 3.73 10.97 -13.25
CA PRO A 333 3.00 12.13 -12.75
C PRO A 333 2.42 11.86 -11.36
N PRO A 334 2.28 12.86 -10.48
CA PRO A 334 1.76 12.62 -9.13
C PRO A 334 0.30 12.12 -9.13
N ASN A 335 -0.48 12.41 -10.18
CA ASN A 335 -1.90 12.02 -10.27
C ASN A 335 -2.11 11.04 -11.42
N GLN A 336 -2.48 9.80 -11.11
CA GLN A 336 -2.82 8.76 -12.08
C GLN A 336 -4.31 8.80 -12.45
N LYS A 337 -4.66 8.20 -13.59
CA LYS A 337 -6.07 8.14 -14.02
C LYS A 337 -6.90 7.22 -13.13
N GLU A 338 -6.31 6.12 -12.67
CA GLU A 338 -6.95 5.07 -11.88
C GLU A 338 -6.00 4.51 -10.82
N TYR A 339 -6.56 3.80 -9.84
CA TYR A 339 -5.76 3.06 -8.84
C TYR A 339 -5.00 1.93 -9.54
N THR A 340 -3.68 1.95 -9.42
CA THR A 340 -2.81 1.02 -10.14
C THR A 340 -2.33 -0.09 -9.21
N ARG A 341 -2.62 -1.34 -9.56
CA ARG A 341 -2.36 -2.53 -8.72
C ARG A 341 -0.90 -2.86 -8.44
N LEU A 342 0.02 -2.27 -9.20
CA LEU A 342 1.46 -2.49 -9.10
C LEU A 342 2.19 -1.31 -8.47
N LEU A 343 1.47 -0.27 -8.04
CA LEU A 343 2.03 0.89 -7.36
C LEU A 343 1.56 0.89 -5.90
N GLY A 344 2.52 0.88 -4.98
CA GLY A 344 2.31 0.95 -3.55
C GLY A 344 3.16 2.06 -2.92
N PHE A 345 3.35 1.97 -1.61
CA PHE A 345 4.17 2.89 -0.83
C PHE A 345 4.39 2.32 0.56
N ARG A 346 5.30 2.93 1.32
CA ARG A 346 5.50 2.68 2.74
C ARG A 346 5.83 3.98 3.45
N CYS A 347 5.65 4.02 4.77
CA CYS A 347 5.91 5.21 5.58
C CYS A 347 7.26 5.11 6.31
N THR A 348 7.79 6.27 6.69
CA THR A 348 8.96 6.46 7.54
C THR A 348 8.63 7.34 8.74
N THR A 349 9.51 7.34 9.74
CA THR A 349 9.53 8.31 10.83
C THR A 349 10.90 8.98 10.90
N ARG A 350 10.92 10.29 11.13
CA ARG A 350 12.17 11.07 11.26
C ARG A 350 12.91 10.77 12.57
N ALA A 351 12.17 10.49 13.64
CA ALA A 351 12.74 10.10 14.91
C ALA A 351 12.84 8.57 14.99
N PRO A 352 13.99 8.02 15.41
CA PRO A 352 14.09 6.61 15.78
C PRO A 352 13.01 6.28 16.81
N LYS A 353 12.22 5.23 16.57
CA LYS A 353 11.34 4.66 17.60
C LYS A 353 11.91 3.34 18.12
#